data_AF-A0A9N7NAX4-F1
#
_entry.id   AF-A0A9N7NAX4-F1
#
_cell.length_a   1.000
_cell.length_b   1.000
_cell.length_c   1.000
_cell.angle_alpha   90.00
_cell.angle_beta   90.00
_cell.angle_gamma   90.00
#
_symmetry.space_group_name_H-M   'P 1'
#
loop_
_entity.id
_entity.type
_entity.pdbx_description
1 polymer ?
#
loop_
_entity_poly.entity_id
_entity_poly.type
_entity_poly.pdbx_seq_one_letter_code
_entity_poly.pdbx_strand_id
1 'polypeptide(L)'
;MAVVVFVTLAAMAIAVAGDPSEATIVNTNKHGKRKCIQGWECSTPSPHCCGYKISDFFKADDFEKLFPQRNSPEAQAAFFYSYESFIQASAMFQPQGFCTSGNKTMQMKELAAFFAFVAAQTS
;
A
#
# COMPACT_ATOMS: atom_id res chain seq x y z
N MET A 1 -31.03 30.79 -23.11
CA MET A 1 -31.30 29.39 -22.72
C MET A 1 -30.30 28.38 -23.28
N ALA A 2 -29.52 28.68 -24.33
CA ALA A 2 -28.48 27.76 -24.83
C ALA A 2 -27.26 27.62 -23.90
N VAL A 3 -26.86 28.69 -23.21
CA VAL A 3 -25.66 28.69 -22.34
C VAL A 3 -25.83 27.80 -21.10
N VAL A 4 -27.05 27.72 -20.55
CA VAL A 4 -27.36 26.90 -19.36
C VAL A 4 -27.37 25.40 -19.69
N VAL A 5 -27.71 25.04 -20.93
CA VAL A 5 -27.71 23.65 -21.42
C VAL A 5 -26.29 23.14 -21.66
N PHE A 6 -25.37 24.00 -22.12
CA PHE A 6 -23.97 23.61 -22.28
C PHE A 6 -23.22 23.45 -20.95
N VAL A 7 -23.52 24.29 -19.96
CA VAL A 7 -22.89 24.18 -18.62
C VAL A 7 -23.38 22.94 -17.87
N THR A 8 -24.61 22.49 -18.10
CA THR A 8 -25.13 21.25 -17.49
C THR A 8 -24.59 19.98 -18.15
N LEU A 9 -24.33 20.00 -19.46
CA LEU A 9 -23.66 18.88 -20.15
C LEU A 9 -22.19 18.72 -19.77
N ALA A 10 -21.49 19.81 -19.44
CA ALA A 10 -20.10 19.75 -18.97
C ALA A 10 -19.96 19.15 -17.55
N ALA A 11 -21.05 19.13 -16.76
CA ALA A 11 -21.04 18.59 -15.40
C ALA A 11 -21.34 17.08 -15.33
N MET A 12 -21.68 16.43 -16.45
CA MET A 12 -21.96 14.98 -16.51
C MET A 12 -20.75 14.11 -16.88
N ALA A 13 -19.55 14.68 -17.00
CA ALA A 13 -18.30 13.92 -16.90
C ALA A 13 -17.93 13.73 -15.42
N ILE A 14 -18.86 13.20 -14.63
CA ILE A 14 -18.59 12.86 -13.24
C ILE A 14 -17.64 11.66 -13.27
N ALA A 15 -16.46 11.89 -12.71
CA ALA A 15 -15.42 10.92 -12.50
C ALA A 15 -16.00 9.58 -12.00
N VAL A 16 -15.74 8.50 -12.74
CA VAL A 16 -15.65 7.18 -12.11
C VAL A 16 -14.33 7.19 -11.35
N ALA A 17 -14.31 7.87 -10.20
CA ALA A 17 -13.29 7.63 -9.21
C ALA A 17 -13.56 6.23 -8.68
N GLY A 18 -12.91 5.22 -9.29
CA GLY A 18 -12.78 3.92 -8.65
C GLY A 18 -12.25 4.15 -7.24
N ASP A 19 -12.82 3.43 -6.27
CA ASP A 19 -12.37 3.49 -4.89
C ASP A 19 -10.83 3.34 -4.88
N PRO A 20 -10.06 4.28 -4.30
CA PRO A 20 -8.59 4.23 -4.34
C PRO A 20 -8.03 2.93 -3.71
N SER A 21 -8.88 2.16 -3.03
CA SER A 21 -8.56 0.86 -2.48
C SER A 21 -8.55 -0.28 -3.50
N GLU A 22 -9.17 -0.16 -4.68
CA GLU A 22 -9.20 -1.20 -5.72
C GLU A 22 -8.09 -1.02 -6.77
N ALA A 23 -7.42 -2.13 -7.10
CA ALA A 23 -6.35 -2.11 -8.10
C ALA A 23 -6.92 -1.84 -9.50
N THR A 24 -6.49 -0.72 -10.10
CA THR A 24 -6.87 -0.33 -11.46
C THR A 24 -5.84 -0.84 -12.45
N ILE A 25 -6.27 -1.60 -13.47
CA ILE A 25 -5.39 -2.08 -14.56
C ILE A 25 -5.12 -0.91 -15.51
N VAL A 26 -3.86 -0.50 -15.62
CA VAL A 26 -3.45 0.63 -16.48
C VAL A 26 -2.97 0.15 -17.85
N ASN A 27 -2.26 -0.98 -17.89
CA ASN A 27 -1.76 -1.54 -19.13
C ASN A 27 -1.61 -3.06 -19.01
N THR A 28 -1.71 -3.77 -20.14
CA THR A 28 -1.35 -5.17 -20.25
C THR A 28 -0.32 -5.33 -21.35
N ASN A 29 0.78 -6.03 -21.06
CA ASN A 29 1.81 -6.26 -22.06
C ASN A 29 1.40 -7.38 -23.04
N LYS A 30 2.17 -7.55 -24.12
CA LYS A 30 1.98 -8.61 -25.13
C LYS A 30 2.03 -10.05 -24.59
N HIS A 31 2.50 -10.24 -23.35
CA HIS A 31 2.58 -11.53 -22.66
C HIS A 31 1.45 -11.73 -21.65
N GLY A 32 0.43 -10.86 -21.64
CA GLY A 32 -0.70 -10.94 -20.71
C GLY A 32 -0.40 -10.48 -19.29
N LYS A 33 0.79 -9.94 -19.00
CA LYS A 33 1.11 -9.39 -17.68
C LYS A 33 0.48 -8.01 -17.54
N ARG A 34 -0.44 -7.90 -16.58
CA ARG A 34 -1.11 -6.65 -16.20
C ARG A 34 -0.16 -5.78 -15.37
N LYS A 35 -0.23 -4.48 -15.57
CA LYS A 35 0.33 -3.44 -14.70
C LYS A 35 -0.83 -2.69 -14.08
N CYS A 36 -0.84 -2.60 -12.76
CA CYS A 36 -1.89 -1.93 -12.01
C CYS A 36 -1.34 -0.74 -11.23
N ILE A 37 -2.23 0.15 -10.86
CA ILE A 37 -2.03 1.17 -9.83
C ILE A 37 -3.09 0.95 -8.74
N GLN A 38 -2.75 1.25 -7.49
CA GLN A 38 -3.64 1.10 -6.36
C GLN A 38 -3.32 2.16 -5.30
N GLY A 39 -4.16 3.20 -5.24
CA GLY A 39 -4.00 4.30 -4.31
C GLY A 39 -2.61 4.96 -4.36
N TRP A 40 -2.22 5.58 -3.24
CA TRP A 40 -0.93 6.25 -3.11
C TRP A 40 0.23 5.29 -2.83
N GLU A 41 -0.04 4.15 -2.20
CA GLU A 41 0.97 3.11 -1.90
C GLU A 41 1.53 2.43 -3.16
N CYS A 42 0.75 2.44 -4.24
CA CYS A 42 1.07 1.82 -5.51
C CYS A 42 0.69 2.75 -6.68
N SER A 43 1.24 3.97 -6.68
CA SER A 43 0.92 5.02 -7.66
C SER A 43 1.58 4.82 -9.04
N THR A 44 2.65 4.04 -9.10
CA THR A 44 3.39 3.75 -10.35
C THR A 44 2.92 2.43 -10.97
N PRO A 45 2.59 2.38 -12.27
CA PRO A 45 2.13 1.15 -12.92
C PRO A 45 3.13 0.00 -12.79
N SER A 46 2.77 -1.01 -12.01
CA SER A 46 3.61 -2.18 -11.74
C SER A 46 2.81 -3.48 -11.77
N PRO A 47 3.39 -4.61 -12.21
CA PRO A 47 2.77 -5.92 -12.06
C PRO A 47 2.58 -6.34 -10.59
N HIS A 48 3.35 -5.76 -9.67
CA HIS A 48 3.26 -6.06 -8.24
C HIS A 48 2.09 -5.34 -7.55
N CYS A 49 1.54 -4.28 -8.15
CA CYS A 49 0.44 -3.49 -7.59
C CYS A 49 -0.96 -4.03 -7.92
N CYS A 50 -1.06 -5.23 -8.51
CA CYS A 50 -2.35 -5.84 -8.88
C CYS A 50 -2.98 -6.70 -7.78
N GLY A 51 -2.29 -6.90 -6.65
CA GLY A 51 -2.72 -7.73 -5.53
C GLY A 51 -3.19 -6.91 -4.33
N TYR A 52 -2.91 -7.42 -3.12
CA TYR A 52 -3.09 -6.65 -1.90
C TYR A 52 -1.91 -5.74 -1.65
N LYS A 53 -2.17 -4.55 -1.12
CA LYS A 53 -1.16 -3.67 -0.51
C LYS A 53 -0.93 -4.06 0.95
N ILE A 54 0.20 -3.67 1.51
CA ILE A 54 0.55 -3.99 2.91
C ILE A 54 -0.55 -3.51 3.87
N SER A 55 -1.06 -2.29 3.66
CA SER A 55 -2.11 -1.73 4.49
C SER A 55 -3.46 -2.46 4.39
N ASP A 56 -3.68 -3.35 3.42
CA ASP A 56 -4.90 -4.17 3.34
C ASP A 56 -4.93 -5.25 4.42
N PHE A 57 -3.76 -5.77 4.82
CA PHE A 57 -3.64 -6.92 5.71
C PHE A 57 -2.81 -6.70 6.96
N PHE A 58 -2.08 -5.60 7.04
CA PHE A 58 -1.31 -5.20 8.22
C PHE A 58 -1.81 -3.86 8.71
N LYS A 59 -2.49 -3.84 9.85
CA LYS A 59 -3.10 -2.62 10.42
C LYS A 59 -2.25 -2.07 11.55
N ALA A 60 -2.49 -0.81 11.93
CA ALA A 60 -1.83 -0.17 13.07
C ALA A 60 -1.93 -1.03 14.34
N ASP A 61 -3.10 -1.61 14.62
CA ASP A 61 -3.30 -2.51 15.76
C ASP A 61 -2.38 -3.73 15.73
N ASP A 62 -2.09 -4.29 14.55
CA ASP A 62 -1.17 -5.42 14.41
C ASP A 62 0.28 -4.98 14.67
N PHE A 63 0.66 -3.79 14.21
CA PHE A 63 1.96 -3.18 14.46
C PHE A 63 2.20 -2.94 15.96
N GLU A 64 1.22 -2.38 16.67
CA GLU A 64 1.30 -2.17 18.12
C GLU A 64 1.38 -3.49 18.89
N LYS A 65 0.65 -4.53 18.45
CA LYS A 65 0.71 -5.86 19.06
C LYS A 65 2.03 -6.59 18.81
N LEU A 66 2.65 -6.41 17.65
CA LEU A 66 3.94 -7.02 17.31
C LEU A 66 5.09 -6.34 18.06
N PHE A 67 5.00 -5.04 18.33
CA PHE A 67 6.06 -4.25 18.95
C PHE A 67 5.61 -3.53 20.23
N PRO A 68 5.13 -4.26 21.26
CA PRO A 68 4.52 -3.67 22.44
C PRO A 68 5.52 -2.91 23.33
N GLN A 69 6.80 -3.26 23.27
CA GLN A 69 7.85 -2.68 24.13
C GLN A 69 8.71 -1.61 23.43
N ARG A 70 8.45 -1.30 22.15
CA ARG A 70 9.33 -0.38 21.39
C ARG A 70 9.34 1.06 21.93
N ASN A 71 8.27 1.44 22.66
CA ASN A 71 8.09 2.76 23.27
C ASN A 71 8.24 2.71 24.80
N SER A 72 8.76 1.61 25.36
CA SER A 72 9.07 1.54 26.78
C SER A 72 10.15 2.57 27.15
N PRO A 73 10.19 3.09 28.40
CA PRO A 73 11.22 4.01 28.85
C PRO A 73 12.66 3.50 28.68
N GLU A 74 12.83 2.18 28.68
CA GLU A 74 14.12 1.50 28.51
C GLU A 74 14.55 1.40 27.05
N ALA A 75 13.64 1.62 26.09
CA ALA A 75 13.93 1.52 24.67
C ALA A 75 14.77 2.70 24.18
N GLN A 76 15.90 2.40 23.53
CA GLN A 76 16.82 3.40 22.99
C GLN A 76 16.20 4.30 21.91
N ALA A 77 15.18 3.78 21.21
CA ALA A 77 14.47 4.45 20.12
C ALA A 77 12.98 4.64 20.44
N ALA A 78 12.64 4.89 21.71
CA ALA A 78 11.26 5.14 22.11
C ALA A 78 10.64 6.28 21.28
N PHE A 79 9.42 6.04 20.78
CA PHE A 79 8.63 6.94 19.92
C PHE A 79 9.24 7.23 18.54
N PHE A 80 10.31 6.54 18.14
CA PHE A 80 10.93 6.73 16.83
C PHE A 80 10.20 5.97 15.72
N TYR A 81 9.85 4.69 15.95
CA TYR A 81 9.20 3.84 14.95
C TYR A 81 7.68 3.93 15.02
N SER A 82 7.04 4.42 13.95
CA SER A 82 5.57 4.47 13.82
C SER A 82 5.04 3.63 12.66
N TYR A 83 3.80 3.16 12.76
CA TYR A 83 3.13 2.43 11.68
C TYR A 83 3.05 3.27 10.40
N GLU A 84 2.73 4.56 10.52
CA GLU A 84 2.61 5.47 9.37
C GLU A 84 3.93 5.61 8.63
N SER A 85 5.04 5.75 9.37
CA SER A 85 6.38 5.85 8.78
C SER A 85 6.75 4.57 8.04
N PHE A 86 6.38 3.40 8.58
CA PHE A 86 6.59 2.12 7.93
C PHE A 86 5.78 2.00 6.63
N ILE A 87 4.47 2.32 6.64
CA ILE A 87 3.64 2.23 5.43
C ILE A 87 4.16 3.20 4.35
N GLN A 88 4.52 4.44 4.73
CA GLN A 88 5.08 5.42 3.79
C GLN A 88 6.40 4.94 3.18
N ALA A 89 7.31 4.40 3.98
CA ALA A 89 8.57 3.83 3.48
C ALA A 89 8.31 2.63 2.56
N SER A 90 7.40 1.74 2.96
CA SER A 90 7.07 0.54 2.20
C SER A 90 6.46 0.84 0.82
N ALA A 91 5.67 1.90 0.70
CA ALA A 91 5.06 2.34 -0.56
C ALA A 91 6.09 2.57 -1.68
N MET A 92 7.32 2.95 -1.34
CA MET A 92 8.40 3.12 -2.30
C MET A 92 8.86 1.79 -2.94
N PHE A 93 8.66 0.68 -2.22
CA PHE A 93 9.15 -0.66 -2.58
C PHE A 93 8.03 -1.66 -2.91
N GLN A 94 6.78 -1.37 -2.55
CA GLN A 94 5.62 -2.19 -2.94
C GLN A 94 5.51 -2.38 -4.47
N PRO A 95 5.71 -1.35 -5.33
CA PRO A 95 5.77 -1.54 -6.78
C PRO A 95 6.93 -2.41 -7.26
N GLN A 96 7.95 -2.63 -6.43
CA GLN A 96 9.14 -3.43 -6.73
C GLN A 96 9.01 -4.87 -6.22
N GLY A 97 7.97 -5.18 -5.44
CA GLY A 97 7.66 -6.52 -4.97
C GLY A 97 7.66 -6.70 -3.45
N PHE A 98 8.03 -5.68 -2.67
CA PHE A 98 8.09 -5.78 -1.21
C PHE A 98 6.70 -6.02 -0.62
N CYS A 99 6.50 -7.21 -0.05
CA CYS A 99 5.23 -7.68 0.51
C CYS A 99 4.03 -7.59 -0.47
N THR A 100 4.30 -7.58 -1.77
CA THR A 100 3.27 -7.58 -2.83
C THR A 100 3.41 -8.80 -3.76
N SER A 101 4.40 -9.67 -3.48
CA SER A 101 4.70 -10.84 -4.29
C SER A 101 3.96 -12.10 -3.81
N GLY A 102 3.45 -12.88 -4.76
CA GLY A 102 2.72 -14.11 -4.46
C GLY A 102 1.28 -13.88 -3.99
N ASN A 103 0.74 -14.83 -3.22
CA ASN A 103 -0.59 -14.70 -2.63
C ASN A 103 -0.52 -13.97 -1.28
N LYS A 104 -1.68 -13.62 -0.71
CA LYS A 104 -1.79 -12.92 0.58
C LYS A 104 -0.96 -13.58 1.70
N THR A 105 -1.00 -14.90 1.80
CA THR A 105 -0.23 -15.65 2.81
C THR A 105 1.28 -15.48 2.61
N MET A 106 1.77 -15.47 1.37
CA MET A 106 3.19 -15.24 1.08
C MET A 106 3.61 -13.80 1.44
N GLN A 107 2.78 -12.82 1.11
CA GLN A 107 3.01 -11.42 1.46
C GLN A 107 3.10 -11.23 2.98
N MET A 108 2.19 -11.85 3.74
CA MET A 108 2.24 -11.84 5.21
C MET A 108 3.49 -12.53 5.77
N LYS A 109 3.94 -13.62 5.12
CA LYS A 109 5.19 -14.31 5.51
C LYS A 109 6.42 -13.45 5.23
N GLU A 110 6.46 -12.77 4.10
CA GLU A 110 7.54 -11.83 3.78
C GLU A 110 7.62 -10.70 4.81
N LEU A 111 6.47 -10.11 5.16
CA LEU A 111 6.39 -9.07 6.17
C LEU A 111 6.86 -9.57 7.55
N ALA A 112 6.41 -10.76 7.96
CA ALA A 112 6.82 -11.37 9.22
C ALA A 112 8.33 -11.66 9.25
N ALA A 113 8.89 -12.17 8.15
CA ALA A 113 10.33 -12.43 8.03
C ALA A 113 11.15 -11.14 8.09
N PHE A 114 10.72 -10.09 7.38
CA PHE A 114 11.34 -8.77 7.43
C PHE A 114 11.37 -8.23 8.86
N PHE A 115 10.24 -8.23 9.55
CA PHE A 115 10.15 -7.74 10.92
C PHE A 115 10.95 -8.58 11.91
N ALA A 116 10.95 -9.91 11.78
CA ALA A 116 11.76 -10.77 12.64
C ALA A 116 13.26 -10.46 12.50
N PHE A 117 13.74 -10.24 11.27
CA PHE A 117 15.12 -9.87 11.00
C PHE A 117 15.49 -8.49 11.57
N VAL A 118 14.67 -7.48 11.30
CA VAL A 118 14.91 -6.11 11.80
C VAL A 118 14.84 -6.06 13.32
N ALA A 119 13.84 -6.70 13.93
CA ALA A 119 13.68 -6.73 15.38
C ALA A 119 14.87 -7.39 16.07
N ALA A 120 15.43 -8.47 15.51
CA ALA A 120 16.63 -9.11 16.05
C ALA A 120 17.87 -8.20 16.00
N GLN A 121 17.89 -7.21 15.11
CA GLN A 121 19.00 -6.27 14.99
C GLN A 121 18.84 -5.05 15.93
N THR A 122 17.65 -4.81 16.46
CA THR A 122 17.28 -3.65 17.29
C THR A 122 16.73 -4.03 18.66
N SER A 123 16.88 -5.29 19.09
CA SER A 123 16.43 -5.82 20.38
C SER A 123 17.44 -5.61 21.50
#